data_AF-A0A1A3NGU6-F1
#
_entry.id   AF-A0A1A3NGU6-F1
#
_cell.length_a   1.000
_cell.length_b   1.000
_cell.length_c   1.000
_cell.angle_alpha   90.00
_cell.angle_beta   90.00
_cell.angle_gamma   90.00
#
_symmetry.space_group_name_H-M   'P 1'
#
loop_
_entity.id
_entity.type
_entity.pdbx_description
1 polymer ?
#
loop_
_entity_poly.entity_id
_entity_poly.type
_entity_poly.pdbx_seq_one_letter_code
_entity_poly.pdbx_strand_id
1 'polypeptide(L)'
;MSPVNALVTQVEERVRRDPDFARLLDALLDVPTVPLEQLERVAARKLNNERRAGMMGDFRAGAIPTREVQARLGYETPQAVHELRRRGKVLGVTVGNNTWFPAWQFQDGRLRSDLPEILTALARFTSDPVAADRIMRIKREELDGTSISEGLRRKKTADTAWRLLAGLGA
;
A
#
# COMPACT_ATOMS: atom_id res chain seq x y z
N MET A 1 -37.87 42.85 -19.53
CA MET A 1 -36.49 42.39 -19.84
C MET A 1 -36.28 41.04 -19.17
N SER A 2 -35.73 40.05 -19.88
CA SER A 2 -35.38 38.77 -19.27
C SER A 2 -34.29 38.98 -18.20
N PRO A 3 -34.36 38.30 -17.04
CA PRO A 3 -33.34 38.40 -16.00
C PRO A 3 -31.93 38.04 -16.51
N VAL A 4 -31.85 37.22 -17.57
CA VAL A 4 -30.58 36.88 -18.25
C VAL A 4 -30.00 38.09 -18.98
N ASN A 5 -30.82 38.88 -19.69
CA ASN A 5 -30.33 40.05 -20.42
C ASN A 5 -29.83 41.13 -19.46
N ALA A 6 -30.48 41.31 -18.31
CA ALA A 6 -30.02 42.24 -17.29
C ALA A 6 -28.67 41.82 -16.68
N LEU A 7 -28.46 40.51 -16.48
CA LEU A 7 -27.20 39.96 -15.99
C LEU A 7 -26.07 40.14 -17.01
N VAL A 8 -26.32 39.88 -18.29
CA VAL A 8 -25.34 40.07 -19.37
C VAL A 8 -24.88 41.52 -19.41
N THR A 9 -25.81 42.48 -19.39
CA THR A 9 -25.46 43.91 -19.38
C THR A 9 -24.63 44.30 -18.16
N GLN A 10 -24.95 43.79 -16.96
CA GLN A 10 -24.17 44.06 -15.75
C GLN A 10 -22.75 43.49 -15.82
N VAL A 11 -22.59 42.28 -16.39
CA VAL A 11 -21.28 41.65 -16.58
C VAL A 11 -20.46 42.43 -17.60
N GLU A 12 -21.05 42.85 -18.72
CA GLU A 12 -20.37 43.68 -19.74
C GLU A 12 -19.89 45.02 -19.18
N GLU A 13 -20.71 45.69 -18.36
CA GLU A 13 -20.32 46.93 -17.70
C GLU A 13 -19.18 46.71 -16.69
N ARG A 14 -19.20 45.59 -15.96
CA ARG A 14 -18.18 45.23 -14.98
C ARG A 14 -16.84 44.92 -15.66
N VAL A 15 -16.85 44.12 -16.72
CA VAL A 15 -15.66 43.78 -17.54
C VAL A 15 -15.01 45.05 -18.12
N ARG A 16 -15.82 46.03 -18.56
CA ARG A 16 -15.31 47.30 -19.10
C ARG A 16 -14.62 48.17 -18.04
N ARG A 17 -15.06 48.10 -16.78
CA ARG A 17 -14.54 48.93 -15.67
C ARG A 17 -13.41 48.25 -14.89
N ASP A 18 -13.31 46.93 -14.95
CA ASP A 18 -12.43 46.14 -14.10
C ASP A 18 -11.66 45.10 -14.95
N PRO A 19 -10.40 45.40 -15.33
CA PRO A 19 -9.56 44.51 -16.11
C PRO A 19 -9.21 43.20 -15.38
N ASP A 20 -9.23 43.19 -14.04
CA ASP A 20 -8.98 41.97 -13.25
C ASP A 20 -10.20 41.05 -13.29
N PHE A 21 -11.40 41.63 -13.26
CA PHE A 21 -12.65 40.87 -13.48
C PHE A 21 -12.72 40.29 -14.90
N ALA A 22 -12.25 41.02 -15.92
CA ALA A 22 -12.17 40.52 -17.29
C ALA A 22 -11.29 39.27 -17.38
N ARG A 23 -10.09 39.31 -16.78
CA ARG A 23 -9.16 38.18 -16.73
C ARG A 23 -9.72 36.97 -15.97
N LEU A 24 -10.44 37.22 -14.88
CA LEU A 24 -11.12 36.18 -14.12
C LEU A 24 -12.23 35.50 -14.95
N LEU A 25 -13.01 36.29 -15.70
CA LEU A 25 -14.10 35.78 -16.51
C LEU A 25 -13.58 34.91 -17.67
N ASP A 26 -12.53 35.34 -18.35
CA ASP A 26 -11.86 34.54 -19.39
C ASP A 26 -11.34 33.21 -18.81
N ALA A 27 -10.70 33.26 -17.64
CA ALA A 27 -10.22 32.06 -16.97
C ALA A 27 -11.36 31.09 -16.59
N LEU A 28 -12.53 31.60 -16.22
CA LEU A 28 -13.71 30.78 -15.89
C LEU A 28 -14.36 30.14 -17.12
N LEU A 29 -14.33 30.81 -18.27
CA LEU A 29 -14.86 30.29 -19.54
C LEU A 29 -13.97 29.18 -20.12
N ASP A 30 -12.67 29.21 -19.84
CA ASP A 30 -11.71 28.18 -20.24
C ASP A 30 -11.73 26.94 -19.31
N VAL A 31 -12.45 26.98 -18.18
CA VAL A 31 -12.59 25.81 -17.31
C VAL A 31 -13.48 24.77 -17.99
N PRO A 32 -13.05 23.49 -18.08
CA PRO A 32 -13.89 22.43 -18.63
C PRO A 32 -15.20 22.29 -17.84
N THR A 33 -16.33 22.43 -18.51
CA THR A 33 -17.69 22.32 -17.93
C THR A 33 -18.17 20.87 -17.81
N VAL A 34 -17.25 19.93 -17.54
CA VAL A 34 -17.65 18.55 -17.21
C VAL A 34 -18.11 18.48 -15.76
N PRO A 35 -19.04 17.56 -15.41
CA PRO A 35 -19.51 17.43 -14.03
C PRO A 35 -18.35 17.12 -13.08
N LEU A 36 -18.23 17.90 -11.98
CA LEU A 36 -17.17 17.76 -10.96
C LEU A 36 -16.96 16.30 -10.53
N GLU A 37 -18.04 15.53 -10.42
CA GLU A 37 -18.04 14.12 -10.02
C GLU A 37 -17.20 13.20 -10.93
N GLN A 38 -17.07 13.51 -12.23
CA GLN A 38 -16.24 12.72 -13.15
C GLN A 38 -14.75 13.04 -12.98
N LEU A 39 -14.40 14.29 -12.73
CA LEU A 39 -13.03 14.72 -12.42
C LEU A 39 -12.56 14.16 -11.06
N GLU A 40 -13.43 14.18 -10.05
CA GLU A 40 -13.18 13.60 -8.74
C GLU A 40 -12.97 12.09 -8.81
N ARG A 41 -13.78 11.36 -9.60
CA ARG A 41 -13.61 9.91 -9.80
C ARG A 41 -12.29 9.57 -10.49
N VAL A 42 -11.90 10.34 -11.50
CA VAL A 42 -10.63 10.12 -12.23
C VAL A 42 -9.43 10.46 -11.34
N ALA A 43 -9.48 11.56 -10.59
CA ALA A 43 -8.44 11.94 -9.63
C ALA A 43 -8.32 10.93 -8.48
N ALA A 44 -9.44 10.50 -7.89
CA ALA A 44 -9.46 9.47 -6.84
C ALA A 44 -8.94 8.13 -7.36
N ARG A 45 -9.27 7.74 -8.60
CA ARG A 45 -8.74 6.53 -9.23
C ARG A 45 -7.24 6.62 -9.47
N LYS A 46 -6.74 7.76 -9.96
CA LYS A 46 -5.30 8.01 -10.14
C LYS A 46 -4.56 7.95 -8.80
N LEU A 47 -5.06 8.65 -7.78
CA LEU A 47 -4.48 8.63 -6.43
C LEU A 47 -4.50 7.23 -5.81
N ASN A 48 -5.59 6.47 -5.99
CA ASN A 48 -5.66 5.08 -5.51
C ASN A 48 -4.71 4.16 -6.28
N ASN A 49 -4.52 4.38 -7.57
CA ASN A 49 -3.55 3.64 -8.37
C ASN A 49 -2.11 3.98 -7.96
N GLU A 50 -1.79 5.25 -7.73
CA GLU A 50 -0.49 5.72 -7.24
C GLU A 50 -0.20 5.16 -5.84
N ARG A 51 -1.19 5.22 -4.94
CA ARG A 51 -1.10 4.56 -3.63
C ARG A 51 -0.82 3.07 -3.82
N ARG A 52 -1.63 2.35 -4.60
CA ARG A 52 -1.42 0.91 -4.85
C ARG A 52 -0.06 0.59 -5.48
N ALA A 53 0.41 1.42 -6.41
CA ALA A 53 1.72 1.26 -7.03
C ALA A 53 2.85 1.45 -6.02
N GLY A 54 2.79 2.50 -5.20
CA GLY A 54 3.74 2.73 -4.10
C GLY A 54 3.74 1.58 -3.10
N MET A 55 2.56 1.12 -2.69
CA MET A 55 2.41 -0.04 -1.79
C MET A 55 3.06 -1.31 -2.34
N MET A 56 2.94 -1.56 -3.64
CA MET A 56 3.55 -2.73 -4.29
C MET A 56 5.06 -2.56 -4.47
N GLY A 57 5.54 -1.33 -4.67
CA GLY A 57 6.97 -0.99 -4.67
C GLY A 57 7.62 -1.28 -3.32
N ASP A 58 7.03 -0.80 -2.24
CA ASP A 58 7.50 -1.02 -0.87
C ASP A 58 7.51 -2.50 -0.50
N PHE A 59 6.47 -3.23 -0.89
CA PHE A 59 6.37 -4.67 -0.71
C PHE A 59 7.52 -5.40 -1.42
N ARG A 60 7.75 -5.11 -2.70
CA ARG A 60 8.85 -5.72 -3.46
C ARG A 60 10.21 -5.43 -2.85
N ALA A 61 10.42 -4.23 -2.31
CA ALA A 61 11.67 -3.86 -1.65
C ALA A 61 11.96 -4.69 -0.37
N GLY A 62 10.94 -5.24 0.29
CA GLY A 62 11.09 -6.14 1.44
C GLY A 62 10.81 -7.61 1.16
N ALA A 63 10.60 -7.97 -0.11
CA ALA A 63 10.29 -9.31 -0.54
C ALA A 63 11.39 -9.88 -1.43
N ILE A 64 11.50 -11.20 -1.45
CA ILE A 64 12.45 -11.94 -2.28
C ILE A 64 11.70 -12.80 -3.30
N PRO A 65 12.23 -12.98 -4.52
CA PRO A 65 11.58 -13.79 -5.56
C PRO A 65 11.74 -15.30 -5.32
N THR A 66 10.89 -16.11 -5.94
CA THR A 66 10.89 -17.58 -5.80
C THR A 66 12.27 -18.22 -5.93
N ARG A 67 13.07 -17.82 -6.92
CA ARG A 67 14.40 -18.41 -7.15
C ARG A 67 15.37 -18.13 -6.00
N GLU A 68 15.26 -16.96 -5.38
CA GLU A 68 16.09 -16.63 -4.22
C GLU A 68 15.62 -17.41 -2.99
N VAL A 69 14.31 -17.56 -2.78
CA VAL A 69 13.77 -18.43 -1.71
C VAL A 69 14.24 -19.87 -1.90
N GLN A 70 14.17 -20.38 -3.13
CA GLN A 70 14.65 -21.72 -3.48
C GLN A 70 16.12 -21.89 -3.09
N ALA A 71 16.98 -20.97 -3.52
CA ALA A 71 18.41 -21.01 -3.23
C ALA A 71 18.68 -20.92 -1.72
N ARG A 72 18.00 -20.02 -1.01
CA ARG A 72 18.13 -19.86 0.45
C ARG A 72 17.75 -21.12 1.21
N LEU A 73 16.68 -21.81 0.79
CA LEU A 73 16.18 -23.02 1.45
C LEU A 73 16.88 -24.31 0.96
N GLY A 74 17.79 -24.21 -0.02
CA GLY A 74 18.49 -25.37 -0.56
C GLY A 74 17.60 -26.34 -1.34
N TYR A 75 16.50 -25.86 -1.93
CA TYR A 75 15.64 -26.70 -2.76
C TYR A 75 16.21 -26.88 -4.17
N GLU A 76 16.08 -28.10 -4.70
CA GLU A 76 16.50 -28.40 -6.08
C GLU A 76 15.65 -27.66 -7.12
N THR A 77 14.37 -27.39 -6.82
CA THR A 77 13.43 -26.82 -7.77
C THR A 77 12.57 -25.70 -7.16
N PRO A 78 12.18 -24.66 -7.96
CA PRO A 78 11.22 -23.64 -7.52
C PRO A 78 9.85 -24.19 -7.11
N GLN A 79 9.46 -25.35 -7.63
CA GLN A 79 8.17 -26.00 -7.37
C GLN A 79 7.98 -26.29 -5.88
N ALA A 80 9.04 -26.64 -5.15
CA ALA A 80 8.98 -26.83 -3.70
C ALA A 80 8.53 -25.56 -2.95
N VAL A 81 8.99 -24.38 -3.40
CA VAL A 81 8.60 -23.09 -2.83
C VAL A 81 7.13 -22.78 -3.12
N HIS A 82 6.66 -23.08 -4.34
CA HIS A 82 5.25 -22.93 -4.70
C HIS A 82 4.35 -23.85 -3.87
N GLU A 83 4.80 -25.07 -3.57
CA GLU A 83 4.06 -26.00 -2.72
C GLU A 83 4.00 -25.51 -1.26
N LEU A 84 5.06 -24.92 -0.72
CA LEU A 84 5.01 -24.28 0.61
C LEU A 84 3.94 -23.19 0.66
N ARG A 85 3.89 -22.33 -0.37
CA ARG A 85 2.87 -21.27 -0.47
C ARG A 85 1.47 -21.86 -0.58
N ARG A 86 1.28 -22.86 -1.45
CA ARG A 86 -0.02 -23.52 -1.66
C ARG A 86 -0.55 -24.15 -0.38
N ARG A 87 0.34 -24.69 0.46
CA ARG A 87 0.02 -25.27 1.78
C ARG A 87 -0.12 -24.24 2.90
N GLY A 88 -0.01 -22.94 2.59
CA GLY A 88 -0.08 -21.87 3.59
C GLY A 88 1.09 -21.86 4.57
N LYS A 89 2.21 -22.51 4.24
CA LYS A 89 3.43 -22.52 5.09
C LYS A 89 4.27 -21.27 4.91
N VAL A 90 4.04 -20.53 3.83
CA VAL A 90 4.60 -19.20 3.58
C VAL A 90 3.55 -18.33 2.87
N LEU A 91 3.63 -17.03 3.10
CA LEU A 91 2.94 -15.99 2.35
C LEU A 91 3.74 -15.63 1.10
N GLY A 92 3.02 -15.36 0.02
CA GLY A 92 3.61 -14.82 -1.20
C GLY A 92 2.55 -14.37 -2.18
N VAL A 93 2.89 -13.37 -2.99
CA VAL A 93 2.02 -12.79 -4.01
C VAL A 93 2.65 -12.90 -5.38
N THR A 94 1.86 -13.29 -6.37
CA THR A 94 2.30 -13.33 -7.77
C THR A 94 2.07 -11.95 -8.39
N VAL A 95 3.13 -11.36 -8.94
CA VAL A 95 3.06 -10.09 -9.66
C VAL A 95 3.79 -10.23 -10.99
N GLY A 96 3.03 -10.18 -12.08
CA GLY A 96 3.52 -10.60 -13.40
C GLY A 96 3.94 -12.07 -13.38
N ASN A 97 5.15 -12.36 -13.86
CA ASN A 97 5.67 -13.73 -13.99
C ASN A 97 6.45 -14.21 -12.74
N ASN A 98 6.51 -13.42 -11.68
CA ASN A 98 7.27 -13.74 -10.47
C ASN A 98 6.37 -13.81 -9.24
N THR A 99 6.61 -14.79 -8.37
CA THR A 99 6.07 -14.79 -7.01
C THR A 99 7.10 -14.18 -6.07
N TRP A 100 6.62 -13.27 -5.24
CA TRP A 100 7.39 -12.52 -4.26
C TRP A 100 6.97 -12.91 -2.85
N PHE A 101 7.96 -13.12 -1.99
CA PHE A 101 7.78 -13.63 -0.63
C PHE A 101 8.36 -12.65 0.36
N PRO A 102 7.59 -12.17 1.34
CA PRO A 102 8.12 -11.31 2.41
C PRO A 102 9.37 -11.92 3.05
N ALA A 103 10.48 -11.17 3.06
CA ALA A 103 11.79 -11.70 3.45
C ALA A 103 11.85 -12.09 4.95
N TRP A 104 11.01 -11.46 5.78
CA TRP A 104 10.98 -11.73 7.22
C TRP A 104 10.54 -13.15 7.58
N GLN A 105 9.97 -13.92 6.65
CA GLN A 105 9.59 -15.33 6.87
C GLN A 105 10.79 -16.28 6.95
N PHE A 106 11.96 -15.79 6.53
CA PHE A 106 13.18 -16.57 6.42
C PHE A 106 14.22 -16.09 7.44
N GLN A 107 15.01 -17.04 7.93
CA GLN A 107 16.11 -16.81 8.86
C GLN A 107 17.17 -17.87 8.65
N ASP A 108 18.44 -17.46 8.54
CA ASP A 108 19.60 -18.36 8.52
C ASP A 108 19.46 -19.51 7.48
N GLY A 109 18.97 -19.19 6.27
CA GLY A 109 18.77 -20.16 5.19
C GLY A 109 17.60 -21.13 5.41
N ARG A 110 16.72 -20.84 6.37
CA ARG A 110 15.56 -21.69 6.71
C ARG A 110 14.30 -20.85 6.83
N LEU A 111 13.15 -21.53 6.87
CA LEU A 111 11.94 -20.91 7.41
C LEU A 111 12.17 -20.63 8.89
N ARG A 112 11.66 -19.49 9.37
CA ARG A 112 11.71 -19.21 10.80
C ARG A 112 10.96 -20.29 11.58
N SER A 113 11.49 -20.64 12.75
CA SER A 113 10.86 -21.63 13.65
C SER A 113 9.52 -21.15 14.19
N ASP A 114 9.37 -19.84 14.41
CA ASP A 114 8.16 -19.18 14.91
C ASP A 114 7.18 -18.76 13.79
N LEU A 115 7.48 -19.09 12.53
CA LEU A 115 6.65 -18.71 11.39
C LEU A 115 5.20 -19.23 11.51
N PRO A 116 4.94 -20.49 11.90
CA PRO A 116 3.57 -20.99 12.03
C PRO A 116 2.70 -20.15 12.99
N GLU A 117 3.27 -19.74 14.11
CA GLU A 117 2.61 -18.89 15.11
C GLU A 117 2.40 -17.48 14.57
N ILE A 118 3.38 -16.91 13.87
CA ILE A 118 3.25 -15.60 13.21
C ILE A 118 2.12 -15.62 12.19
N LEU A 119 2.06 -16.66 11.34
CA LEU A 119 1.02 -16.80 10.32
C LEU A 119 -0.37 -16.97 10.96
N THR A 120 -0.46 -17.72 12.05
CA THR A 120 -1.71 -17.91 12.80
C THR A 120 -2.19 -16.58 13.42
N ALA A 121 -1.26 -15.78 13.96
CA ALA A 121 -1.60 -14.47 14.51
C ALA A 121 -2.05 -13.49 13.41
N LEU A 122 -1.32 -13.42 12.30
CA LEU A 122 -1.65 -12.56 11.15
C LEU A 122 -2.99 -12.93 10.51
N ALA A 123 -3.32 -14.22 10.42
CA ALA A 123 -4.57 -14.71 9.83
C ALA A 123 -5.83 -14.22 10.56
N ARG A 124 -5.71 -13.74 11.81
CA ARG A 124 -6.80 -13.08 12.54
C ARG A 124 -7.16 -11.71 11.95
N PHE A 125 -6.24 -11.11 11.20
CA PHE A 125 -6.37 -9.75 10.65
C PHE A 125 -6.46 -9.74 9.13
N THR A 126 -5.62 -10.54 8.48
CA THR A 126 -5.51 -10.54 7.04
C THR A 126 -4.95 -11.85 6.51
N SER A 127 -5.47 -12.27 5.37
CA SER A 127 -4.89 -13.31 4.52
C SER A 127 -4.11 -12.73 3.34
N ASP A 128 -4.08 -11.40 3.17
CA ASP A 128 -3.33 -10.74 2.11
C ASP A 128 -1.84 -10.63 2.46
N PRO A 129 -0.93 -11.24 1.66
CA PRO A 129 0.51 -11.17 1.88
C PRO A 129 1.07 -9.74 1.91
N VAL A 130 0.47 -8.80 1.16
CA VAL A 130 0.96 -7.42 1.11
C VAL A 130 0.63 -6.67 2.39
N ALA A 131 -0.61 -6.79 2.87
CA ALA A 131 -1.02 -6.27 4.17
C ALA A 131 -0.21 -6.89 5.33
N ALA A 132 -0.02 -8.21 5.31
CA ALA A 132 0.79 -8.92 6.29
C ALA A 132 2.24 -8.44 6.33
N ASP A 133 2.87 -8.25 5.17
CA ASP A 133 4.24 -7.69 5.09
C ASP A 133 4.32 -6.30 5.71
N ARG A 134 3.35 -5.44 5.42
CA ARG A 134 3.29 -4.10 6.00
C ARG A 134 3.24 -4.18 7.52
N ILE A 135 2.30 -4.95 8.08
CA ILE A 135 2.17 -5.11 9.53
C ILE A 135 3.50 -5.50 10.15
N MET A 136 4.15 -6.53 9.59
CA MET A 136 5.41 -7.06 10.10
C MET A 136 6.58 -6.08 9.97
N ARG A 137 6.49 -5.11 9.08
CA ARG A 137 7.53 -4.08 8.84
C ARG A 137 7.24 -2.75 9.53
N ILE A 138 6.10 -2.58 10.21
CA ILE A 138 5.82 -1.39 11.02
C ILE A 138 6.87 -1.28 12.14
N LYS A 139 7.55 -0.14 12.20
CA LYS A 139 8.45 0.23 13.29
C LYS A 139 7.66 0.67 14.51
N ARG A 140 8.15 0.30 15.69
CA ARG A 140 7.53 0.59 16.98
C ARG A 140 8.58 1.08 17.97
N GLU A 141 8.28 2.14 18.69
CA GLU A 141 9.17 2.68 19.73
C GLU A 141 9.33 1.68 20.87
N GLU A 142 8.27 0.92 21.17
CA GLU A 142 8.26 -0.17 22.15
C GLU A 142 9.21 -1.33 21.77
N LEU A 143 9.68 -1.35 20.53
CA LEU A 143 10.66 -2.30 20.00
C LEU A 143 12.02 -1.64 19.72
N ASP A 144 12.36 -0.59 20.45
CA ASP A 144 13.60 0.19 20.28
C ASP A 144 13.72 0.73 18.83
N GLY A 145 12.61 1.20 18.25
CA GLY A 145 12.53 1.75 16.88
C GLY A 145 12.61 0.70 15.76
N THR A 146 12.58 -0.59 16.08
CA THR A 146 12.64 -1.69 15.11
C THR A 146 11.26 -2.18 14.67
N SER A 147 11.20 -2.95 13.60
CA SER A 147 9.96 -3.55 13.11
C SER A 147 9.49 -4.72 13.97
N ILE A 148 8.20 -5.08 13.89
CA ILE A 148 7.68 -6.29 14.57
C ILE A 148 8.48 -7.54 14.17
N SER A 149 8.73 -7.72 12.88
CA SER A 149 9.54 -8.84 12.35
C SER A 149 10.94 -8.94 12.93
N GLU A 150 11.58 -7.80 13.20
CA GLU A 150 12.92 -7.71 13.80
C GLU A 150 12.85 -7.88 15.32
N GLY A 151 11.87 -7.27 15.98
CA GLY A 151 11.64 -7.42 17.42
C GLY A 151 11.42 -8.88 17.80
N LEU A 152 10.68 -9.65 17.00
CA LEU A 152 10.48 -11.08 17.21
C LEU A 152 11.78 -11.90 17.19
N ARG A 153 12.84 -11.43 16.51
CA ARG A 153 14.14 -12.13 16.45
C ARG A 153 15.00 -11.89 17.68
N ARG A 154 14.72 -10.82 18.44
CA ARG A 154 15.57 -10.36 19.53
C ARG A 154 14.99 -10.80 20.86
N LYS A 155 15.76 -11.56 21.65
CA LYS A 155 15.33 -12.05 22.97
C LYS A 155 14.77 -10.95 23.88
N LYS A 156 15.35 -9.74 23.85
CA LYS A 156 14.92 -8.60 24.68
C LYS A 156 13.53 -8.08 24.30
N THR A 157 13.15 -8.10 23.01
CA THR A 157 11.94 -7.45 22.50
C THR A 157 10.89 -8.42 21.96
N ALA A 158 11.19 -9.73 21.93
CA ALA A 158 10.30 -10.75 21.40
C ALA A 158 8.92 -10.77 22.08
N ASP A 159 8.88 -10.75 23.42
CA ASP A 159 7.61 -10.79 24.17
C ASP A 159 6.74 -9.55 23.89
N THR A 160 7.37 -8.38 23.76
CA THR A 160 6.67 -7.14 23.37
C THR A 160 6.19 -7.22 21.93
N ALA A 161 7.00 -7.74 21.00
CA ALA A 161 6.61 -7.89 19.61
C ALA A 161 5.45 -8.88 19.44
N TRP A 162 5.42 -9.97 20.20
CA TRP A 162 4.29 -10.89 20.25
C TRP A 162 3.02 -10.26 20.80
N ARG A 163 3.11 -9.47 21.89
CA ARG A 163 1.96 -8.72 22.43
C ARG A 163 1.42 -7.72 21.41
N LEU A 164 2.30 -7.00 20.71
CA LEU A 164 1.91 -6.06 19.66
C LEU A 164 1.23 -6.79 18.50
N LEU A 165 1.78 -7.92 18.05
CA LEU A 165 1.19 -8.70 16.96
C LEU A 165 -0.18 -9.29 17.35
N ALA A 166 -0.35 -9.74 18.60
CA ALA A 166 -1.62 -10.24 19.11
C ALA A 166 -2.66 -9.13 19.34
N GLY A 167 -2.22 -7.94 19.72
CA GLY A 167 -3.05 -6.79 20.07
C GLY A 167 -3.59 -5.98 18.89
N LEU A 168 -3.28 -6.34 17.64
CA LEU A 168 -3.80 -5.65 16.44
C LEU A 168 -5.34 -5.81 16.24
N GLY A 169 -6.03 -6.52 17.14
CA GLY A 169 -7.47 -6.82 17.08
C GLY A 169 -8.30 -6.42 18.28
N ALA A 170 -7.73 -5.65 19.20
CA ALA A 170 -8.45 -5.08 20.34
C ALA A 170 -8.95 -3.68 20.00
#